data_AF-E2B311-F1
#
_entry.id   AF-E2B311-F1
#
_cell.length_a   1.000
_cell.length_b   1.000
_cell.length_c   1.000
_cell.angle_alpha   90.00
_cell.angle_beta   90.00
_cell.angle_gamma   90.00
#
_symmetry.space_group_name_H-M   'P 1'
#
loop_
_entity.id
_entity.type
_entity.pdbx_description
1 polymer ?
#
loop_
_entity_poly.entity_id
_entity_poly.type
_entity_poly.pdbx_seq_one_letter_code
_entity_poly.pdbx_strand_id
1 'polypeptide(L)'
;MVVCWHPEKQFPYKYSLPLSEVVHEDNSVLRIGDKDVAEMFKKKKEFMVIDELTKLTYTTKHRWFPRSRDKKAKNTEPDRPYL
;
A
#
# COMPACT_ATOMS: atom_id res chain seq x y z
N MET A 1 12.37 49.81 1.56
CA MET A 1 12.84 48.41 1.44
C MET A 1 12.38 47.69 2.70
N VAL A 2 11.49 46.70 2.57
CA VAL A 2 10.94 45.96 3.71
C VAL A 2 11.61 44.60 3.74
N VAL A 3 12.35 44.32 4.81
CA VAL A 3 13.00 43.03 5.05
C VAL A 3 12.26 42.36 6.20
N CYS A 4 11.66 41.21 5.93
CA CYS A 4 10.93 40.44 6.94
C CYS A 4 11.74 39.21 7.34
N TRP A 5 12.00 39.06 8.64
CA TRP A 5 12.67 37.89 9.20
C TRP A 5 11.64 36.87 9.70
N HIS A 6 11.61 35.68 9.09
CA HIS A 6 10.73 34.58 9.51
C HIS A 6 11.55 33.29 9.71
N PRO A 7 12.06 33.05 10.94
CA PRO A 7 12.77 31.81 11.23
C PRO A 7 11.78 30.64 11.30
N GLU A 8 12.25 29.45 10.93
CA GLU A 8 11.47 28.23 11.06
C GLU A 8 11.23 27.89 12.54
N LYS A 9 10.00 27.53 12.89
CA LYS A 9 9.64 27.14 14.26
C LYS A 9 9.80 25.64 14.40
N GLN A 10 10.57 25.21 15.40
CA GLN A 10 10.70 23.80 15.75
C GLN A 10 9.42 23.26 16.40
N PHE A 11 9.14 21.99 16.19
CA PHE A 11 8.00 21.31 16.80
C PHE A 11 8.27 21.06 18.31
N PRO A 12 7.42 21.54 19.23
CA PRO A 12 7.62 21.32 20.65
C PRO A 12 7.36 19.87 21.04
N TYR A 13 8.29 19.28 21.81
CA TYR A 13 8.20 17.88 22.27
C TYR A 13 6.94 17.57 23.11
N LYS A 14 6.36 18.57 23.78
CA LYS A 14 5.13 18.37 24.58
C LYS A 14 3.92 17.93 23.74
N TYR A 15 3.96 18.16 22.43
CA TYR A 15 2.90 17.78 21.51
C TYR A 15 3.19 16.51 20.72
N SER A 16 4.36 15.88 20.91
CA SER A 16 4.62 14.56 20.32
C SER A 16 4.01 13.45 21.16
N LEU A 17 3.53 12.42 20.49
CA LEU A 17 3.11 11.17 21.11
C LEU A 17 4.30 10.21 21.18
N PRO A 18 4.39 9.36 22.22
CA PRO A 18 5.38 8.30 22.25
C PRO A 18 5.13 7.32 21.10
N LEU A 19 6.20 6.70 20.60
CA LEU A 19 6.09 5.61 19.63
C LEU A 19 5.41 4.42 20.31
N SER A 20 4.45 3.80 19.62
CA SER A 20 3.81 2.58 20.13
C SER A 20 4.81 1.43 20.13
N GLU A 21 4.96 0.77 21.28
CA GLU A 21 5.71 -0.48 21.40
C GLU A 21 4.87 -1.61 20.80
N VAL A 22 5.08 -1.92 19.51
CA VAL A 22 4.43 -3.07 18.87
C VAL A 22 5.16 -4.33 19.31
N VAL A 23 4.67 -4.95 20.38
CA VAL A 23 5.14 -6.28 20.80
C VAL A 23 4.49 -7.30 19.89
N HIS A 24 5.26 -7.85 18.96
CA HIS A 24 4.84 -9.02 18.19
C HIS A 24 5.02 -10.27 19.07
N GLU A 25 3.90 -10.91 19.42
CA GLU A 25 3.90 -12.19 20.13
C GLU A 25 4.20 -13.33 19.15
N ASP A 26 5.48 -13.50 18.81
CA ASP A 26 5.92 -14.60 17.97
C ASP A 26 5.99 -15.89 18.81
N ASN A 27 4.91 -16.68 18.79
CA ASN A 27 4.80 -17.95 19.53
C ASN A 27 5.60 -19.12 18.90
N SER A 28 6.59 -18.85 18.04
CA SER A 28 7.42 -19.86 17.38
C SER A 28 8.89 -19.74 17.76
N VAL A 29 9.56 -20.89 17.92
CA VAL A 29 10.99 -20.98 18.28
C VAL A 29 11.88 -20.26 17.26
N LEU A 30 11.52 -20.36 15.99
CA LEU A 30 12.03 -19.49 14.94
C LEU A 30 11.10 -18.28 14.91
N ARG A 31 11.60 -17.06 15.16
CA ARG A 31 10.83 -15.79 15.03
C ARG A 31 10.43 -15.45 13.59
N ILE A 32 10.13 -16.48 12.81
CA ILE A 32 9.72 -16.42 11.42
C ILE A 32 8.50 -17.32 11.37
N GLY A 33 7.32 -16.72 11.46
CA GLY A 33 6.07 -17.43 11.23
C GLY A 33 6.02 -17.84 9.76
N ASP A 34 6.46 -19.06 9.43
CA ASP A 34 6.40 -19.60 8.06
C ASP A 34 4.99 -19.49 7.45
N LYS A 35 3.96 -19.48 8.30
CA LYS A 35 2.56 -19.27 7.92
C LYS A 35 2.29 -17.88 7.35
N ASP A 36 2.83 -16.83 7.97
CA ASP A 36 2.62 -15.44 7.52
C ASP A 36 3.34 -15.21 6.19
N VAL A 37 4.56 -15.74 6.08
CA VAL A 37 5.34 -15.69 4.85
C VAL A 37 4.62 -16.43 3.73
N ALA A 38 4.14 -17.65 3.99
CA ALA A 38 3.38 -18.43 3.01
C ALA A 38 2.09 -17.73 2.58
N GLU A 39 1.39 -17.04 3.50
CA GLU A 39 0.18 -16.27 3.19
C GLU A 39 0.45 -15.06 2.30
N MET A 40 1.56 -14.35 2.51
CA MET A 40 1.96 -13.23 1.65
C MET A 40 2.22 -13.67 0.20
N PHE A 41 2.74 -14.88 -0.01
CA PHE A 41 3.06 -15.39 -1.36
C PHE A 41 1.89 -16.10 -2.06
N LYS A 42 0.72 -16.24 -1.44
CA LYS A 42 -0.46 -16.83 -2.08
C LYS A 42 -0.93 -15.94 -3.25
N LYS A 43 -0.94 -16.50 -4.47
CA LYS A 43 -1.48 -15.80 -5.66
C LYS A 43 -2.99 -15.58 -5.52
N LYS A 44 -3.40 -14.35 -5.24
CA LYS A 44 -4.81 -13.93 -5.22
C LYS A 44 -5.32 -13.67 -6.65
N LYS A 45 -6.62 -13.83 -6.85
CA LYS A 45 -7.29 -13.44 -8.11
C LYS A 45 -7.25 -11.92 -8.26
N GLU A 46 -7.04 -11.42 -9.48
CA GLU A 46 -6.90 -9.97 -9.76
C GLU A 46 -8.08 -9.14 -9.23
N PHE A 47 -9.31 -9.63 -9.39
CA PHE A 47 -10.51 -8.94 -8.88
C PHE A 47 -10.50 -8.77 -7.35
N MET A 48 -10.02 -9.79 -6.62
CA MET A 48 -9.93 -9.75 -5.16
C MET A 48 -8.85 -8.76 -4.70
N VAL A 49 -7.73 -8.73 -5.43
CA VAL A 49 -6.64 -7.76 -5.17
C VAL A 49 -7.13 -6.33 -5.35
N ILE A 50 -7.92 -6.06 -6.40
CA ILE A 50 -8.48 -4.72 -6.63
C ILE A 50 -9.41 -4.30 -5.49
N ASP A 51 -10.29 -5.19 -5.02
CA ASP A 51 -11.20 -4.89 -3.91
C ASP A 51 -10.43 -4.58 -2.61
N GLU A 52 -9.42 -5.40 -2.27
CA GLU A 52 -8.54 -5.16 -1.13
C GLU A 52 -7.82 -3.82 -1.22
N LEU A 53 -7.24 -3.51 -2.39
CA LEU A 53 -6.53 -2.24 -2.62
C LEU A 53 -7.46 -1.03 -2.48
N THR A 54 -8.70 -1.13 -2.97
CA THR A 54 -9.68 -0.03 -2.85
C THR A 54 -10.06 0.23 -1.40
N LYS A 55 -10.25 -0.83 -0.61
CA LYS A 55 -10.58 -0.72 0.83
C LYS A 55 -9.40 -0.16 1.63
N LEU A 56 -8.18 -0.60 1.34
CA LEU A 56 -6.98 -0.18 2.06
C LEU A 56 -6.61 1.29 1.78
N THR A 57 -6.76 1.73 0.52
CA THR A 57 -6.37 3.08 0.10
C THR A 57 -7.52 4.08 0.06
N TYR A 58 -8.76 3.63 0.33
CA TYR A 58 -9.98 4.42 0.16
C TYR A 58 -10.09 5.06 -1.24
N THR A 59 -9.72 4.32 -2.27
CA THR A 59 -9.76 4.76 -3.67
C THR A 59 -10.81 4.01 -4.48
N THR A 60 -11.09 4.49 -5.70
CA THR A 60 -12.04 3.83 -6.61
C THR A 60 -11.40 2.67 -7.37
N LYS A 61 -12.18 1.62 -7.64
CA LYS A 61 -11.72 0.42 -8.37
C LYS A 61 -11.13 0.71 -9.76
N HIS A 62 -11.61 1.75 -10.42
CA HIS A 62 -11.19 2.13 -11.78
C HIS A 62 -9.73 2.58 -11.88
N ARG A 63 -9.12 3.02 -10.77
CA ARG A 63 -7.71 3.39 -10.72
C ARG A 63 -6.78 2.19 -10.86
N TRP A 64 -7.24 1.01 -10.44
CA TRP A 64 -6.45 -0.21 -10.40
C TRP A 64 -6.58 -1.09 -11.65
N PHE A 65 -7.45 -0.70 -12.59
CA PHE A 65 -7.48 -1.33 -13.91
C PHE A 65 -6.38 -0.74 -14.81
N PRO A 66 -5.61 -1.58 -15.52
CA PRO A 66 -4.52 -1.14 -16.38
C PRO A 66 -5.02 -0.25 -17.52
N ARG A 67 -4.32 0.87 -17.77
CA ARG A 67 -4.67 1.84 -18.83
C ARG A 67 -4.25 1.35 -20.21
N SER A 68 -4.82 1.95 -21.26
CA SER A 68 -4.56 1.58 -22.66
C SER A 68 -3.09 1.70 -23.06
N ARG A 69 -2.38 2.70 -22.53
CA ARG A 69 -0.93 2.87 -22.73
C ARG A 69 -0.10 1.73 -22.13
N ASP A 70 -0.63 1.11 -21.07
CA ASP A 70 -0.02 -0.01 -20.35
C ASP A 70 -0.51 -1.38 -20.90
N LYS A 71 -1.35 -1.39 -21.96
CA LYS A 71 -1.80 -2.63 -22.63
C LYS A 71 -0.65 -3.48 -23.16
N LYS A 72 0.52 -2.89 -23.44
CA LYS A 72 1.73 -3.62 -23.86
C LYS A 72 2.24 -4.60 -22.80
N ALA A 73 1.83 -4.46 -21.53
CA ALA A 73 2.19 -5.36 -20.44
C ALA A 73 1.15 -6.46 -20.17
N LYS A 74 0.10 -6.59 -20.99
CA LYS A 74 -0.95 -7.60 -20.83
C LYS A 74 -0.65 -8.84 -21.67
N ASN A 75 -0.63 -10.01 -21.02
CA ASN A 75 -0.58 -11.32 -21.67
C ASN A 75 -1.96 -11.98 -21.81
N THR A 76 -3.02 -11.35 -21.29
CA THR A 76 -4.39 -11.87 -21.35
C THR A 76 -5.03 -11.51 -22.68
N GLU A 77 -5.57 -12.52 -23.38
CA GLU A 77 -6.31 -12.30 -24.62
C GLU A 77 -7.55 -11.42 -24.34
N PRO A 78 -7.82 -10.39 -25.16
CA PRO A 78 -9.01 -9.58 -25.00
C PRO A 78 -10.26 -10.40 -25.35
N ASP A 79 -11.25 -10.42 -24.45
CA ASP A 79 -12.54 -11.12 -24.67
C ASP A 79 -13.28 -10.69 -25.95
N ARG A 80 -12.93 -9.51 -26.52
CA ARG A 80 -13.41 -9.06 -27.83
C ARG A 80 -12.24 -8.90 -28.80
N PRO A 81 -12.12 -9.76 -29.82
CA PRO A 81 -10.99 -9.72 -30.75
C PRO A 81 -11.01 -8.54 -31.74
N TYR A 82 -12.10 -7.77 -31.83
CA TYR A 82 -12.30 -6.73 -32.85
C TYR A 82 -12.51 -5.30 -32.31
N LEU A 83 -12.07 -4.99 -31.08
CA LEU A 83 -12.07 -3.64 -30.50
C LEU A 83 -10.73 -3.26 -29.84
#